data_AF-A0A960LEZ4-F1
#
_entry.id   AF-A0A960LEZ4-F1
#
_cell.length_a   1.000
_cell.length_b   1.000
_cell.length_c   1.000
_cell.angle_alpha   90.00
_cell.angle_beta   90.00
_cell.angle_gamma   90.00
#
_symmetry.space_group_name_H-M   'P 1'
#
loop_
_entity.id
_entity.type
_entity.pdbx_description
1 polymer ?
#
loop_
_entity_poly.entity_id
_entity_poly.type
_entity_poly.pdbx_seq_one_letter_code
_entity_poly.pdbx_strand_id
1 'polypeptide(L)'
;MLSRRLITGLLLALFATLWVAGCQSPEASAQKLFAEGKYQEVMNKYPDTQIARRARAMIAENLLEEGKYQEVLEKYPNTRAAFLAHEEEAKNLFNEKKYREVIDKFPNSQLATDAERILAEDLYNQGPTMFDSLVATYPNSPKGKEVNEARATEALEAAKKLRGEKKVEALQDIMRKYTQTAAYREAANLMRDVRKK
;
A
#
# COMPACT_ATOMS: atom_id res chain seq x y z
N MET A 1 -67.78 27.53 -49.12
CA MET A 1 -66.46 27.84 -48.50
C MET A 1 -66.40 27.24 -47.09
N LEU A 2 -66.17 25.93 -46.95
CA LEU A 2 -66.02 25.26 -45.65
C LEU A 2 -65.32 23.91 -45.86
N SER A 3 -64.03 23.92 -46.25
CA SER A 3 -63.25 22.67 -46.29
C SER A 3 -61.74 22.83 -46.12
N ARG A 4 -61.22 24.06 -45.97
CA ARG A 4 -59.77 24.29 -45.74
C ARG A 4 -59.35 24.39 -44.27
N ARG A 5 -60.29 24.48 -43.32
CA ARG A 5 -59.96 24.66 -41.89
C ARG A 5 -59.84 23.37 -41.07
N LEU A 6 -60.30 22.23 -41.60
CA LEU A 6 -60.25 20.95 -40.90
C LEU A 6 -58.93 20.18 -41.12
N ILE A 7 -58.20 20.46 -42.21
CA ILE A 7 -56.93 19.78 -42.52
C ILE A 7 -55.76 20.39 -41.71
N THR A 8 -55.84 21.68 -41.38
CA THR A 8 -54.82 22.36 -40.57
C THR A 8 -54.85 22.01 -39.08
N GLY A 9 -55.98 21.52 -38.55
CA GLY A 9 -56.09 21.10 -37.15
C GLY A 9 -55.51 19.71 -36.87
N LEU A 10 -55.59 18.79 -37.83
CA LEU A 10 -55.12 17.41 -37.66
C LEU A 10 -53.60 17.25 -37.84
N LEU A 11 -52.96 18.16 -38.59
CA LEU A 11 -51.51 18.14 -38.82
C LEU A 11 -50.69 18.74 -37.65
N LEU A 12 -51.30 19.60 -36.82
CA LEU A 12 -50.64 20.17 -35.63
C LEU A 12 -50.67 19.23 -34.41
N ALA A 13 -51.60 18.27 -34.35
CA ALA A 13 -51.63 17.26 -33.30
C ALA A 13 -50.61 16.12 -33.50
N LEU A 14 -50.08 15.95 -34.73
CA LEU A 14 -49.08 14.94 -35.07
C LEU A 14 -47.63 15.42 -34.90
N PHE A 15 -47.40 16.73 -34.79
CA PHE A 15 -46.07 17.30 -34.56
C PHE A 15 -45.73 17.50 -33.07
N ALA A 16 -46.72 17.50 -32.17
CA ALA A 16 -46.50 17.68 -30.73
C ALA A 16 -46.17 16.38 -29.98
N THR A 17 -46.42 15.20 -30.55
CA THR A 17 -46.13 13.90 -29.92
C THR A 17 -44.81 13.29 -30.37
N LEU A 18 -44.18 13.81 -31.43
CA LEU A 18 -42.92 13.32 -31.97
C LEU A 18 -41.67 13.91 -31.29
N TRP A 19 -41.82 14.92 -30.43
CA TRP A 19 -40.70 15.49 -29.67
C TRP A 19 -40.46 14.85 -28.29
N VAL A 20 -41.34 13.97 -27.83
CA VAL A 20 -41.17 13.27 -26.54
C VAL A 20 -40.51 11.89 -26.70
N ALA A 21 -40.41 11.36 -27.91
CA ALA A 21 -39.86 10.02 -28.16
C ALA A 21 -38.32 9.97 -28.36
N GLY A 22 -37.65 11.13 -28.47
CA GLY A 22 -36.24 11.19 -28.91
C GLY A 22 -35.21 11.71 -27.90
N CYS A 23 -35.63 12.31 -26.79
CA CYS A 23 -34.71 12.92 -25.81
C CYS A 23 -34.60 12.09 -24.52
N GLN A 24 -34.19 10.83 -24.63
CA GLN A 24 -33.67 10.15 -23.45
C GLN A 24 -32.28 10.73 -23.17
N SER A 25 -32.09 11.34 -22.00
CA SER A 25 -30.81 11.94 -21.65
C SER A 25 -29.69 10.88 -21.66
N PRO A 26 -28.43 11.26 -21.94
CA PRO A 26 -27.29 10.34 -21.86
C PRO A 26 -27.27 9.56 -20.54
N GLU A 27 -27.55 10.22 -19.41
CA GLU A 27 -27.75 9.60 -18.10
C GLU A 27 -28.83 8.49 -18.09
N ALA A 28 -30.00 8.73 -18.67
CA ALA A 28 -31.10 7.76 -18.66
C ALA A 28 -30.80 6.55 -19.55
N SER A 29 -30.14 6.76 -20.69
CA SER A 29 -29.69 5.67 -21.57
C SER A 29 -28.53 4.88 -20.94
N ALA A 30 -27.58 5.55 -20.28
CA ALA A 30 -26.52 4.92 -19.51
C ALA A 30 -27.09 4.08 -18.35
N GLN A 31 -28.07 4.62 -17.61
CA GLN A 31 -28.73 3.93 -16.51
C GLN A 31 -29.45 2.66 -16.97
N LYS A 32 -30.09 2.68 -18.15
CA LYS A 32 -30.72 1.49 -18.73
C LYS A 32 -29.69 0.39 -19.02
N LEU A 33 -28.61 0.72 -19.72
CA LEU A 33 -27.54 -0.25 -20.01
C LEU A 33 -26.88 -0.78 -18.73
N PHE A 34 -26.71 0.08 -17.72
CA PHE A 34 -26.18 -0.33 -16.43
C PHE A 34 -27.10 -1.34 -15.74
N ALA A 35 -28.41 -1.12 -15.75
CA ALA A 35 -29.39 -2.05 -15.18
C ALA A 35 -29.43 -3.39 -15.94
N GLU A 36 -29.09 -3.40 -17.23
CA GLU A 36 -28.94 -4.61 -18.05
C GLU A 36 -27.58 -5.31 -17.84
N GLY A 37 -26.70 -4.81 -16.96
CA GLY A 37 -25.37 -5.37 -16.71
C GLY A 37 -24.34 -5.09 -17.81
N LYS A 38 -24.65 -4.22 -18.78
CA LYS A 38 -23.80 -3.90 -19.93
C LYS A 38 -22.76 -2.84 -19.60
N TYR A 39 -21.99 -3.07 -18.55
CA TYR A 39 -21.08 -2.09 -17.97
C TYR A 39 -20.02 -1.58 -18.96
N GLN A 40 -19.45 -2.45 -19.79
CA GLN A 40 -18.48 -2.04 -20.80
C GLN A 40 -19.11 -1.11 -21.85
N GLU A 41 -20.36 -1.37 -22.24
CA GLU A 41 -21.08 -0.53 -23.19
C GLU A 41 -21.39 0.85 -22.59
N VAL A 42 -21.75 0.90 -21.30
CA VAL A 42 -21.90 2.16 -20.56
C VAL A 42 -20.61 2.97 -20.61
N MET A 43 -19.47 2.35 -20.30
CA MET A 43 -18.18 3.04 -20.29
C MET A 43 -17.77 3.53 -21.69
N ASN A 44 -18.08 2.77 -22.73
CA ASN A 44 -17.69 3.12 -24.09
C ASN A 44 -18.58 4.23 -24.68
N LYS A 45 -19.89 4.17 -24.44
CA LYS A 45 -20.86 5.12 -25.02
C LYS A 45 -21.07 6.37 -24.19
N TYR A 46 -20.90 6.27 -22.87
CA TYR A 46 -21.23 7.34 -21.91
C TYR A 46 -20.09 7.59 -20.89
N PRO A 47 -18.82 7.73 -21.33
CA PRO A 47 -17.64 7.69 -20.46
C PRO A 47 -17.61 8.74 -19.34
N ASP A 48 -18.20 9.91 -19.58
CA ASP A 48 -18.15 11.05 -18.65
C ASP A 48 -19.29 11.04 -17.62
N THR A 49 -20.21 10.07 -17.71
CA THR A 49 -21.34 9.97 -16.79
C THR A 49 -20.94 9.40 -15.44
N GLN A 50 -21.69 9.76 -14.39
CA GLN A 50 -21.60 9.11 -13.08
C GLN A 50 -21.83 7.60 -13.18
N ILE A 51 -22.68 7.18 -14.11
CA ILE A 51 -23.03 5.77 -14.33
C ILE A 51 -21.86 5.01 -14.95
N ALA A 52 -21.06 5.60 -15.84
CA ALA A 52 -19.83 4.98 -16.33
C ALA A 52 -18.79 4.77 -15.23
N ARG A 53 -18.69 5.68 -14.25
CA ARG A 53 -17.83 5.46 -13.08
C ARG A 53 -18.30 4.29 -12.22
N ARG A 54 -19.62 4.15 -12.03
CA ARG A 54 -20.19 2.99 -11.34
C ARG A 54 -19.97 1.70 -12.14
N ALA A 55 -20.18 1.73 -13.46
CA ALA A 55 -19.95 0.59 -14.35
C ALA A 55 -18.50 0.12 -14.27
N ARG A 56 -17.54 1.06 -14.24
CA ARG A 56 -16.12 0.77 -14.02
C ARG A 56 -15.87 0.06 -12.69
N ALA A 57 -16.49 0.52 -11.60
CA ALA A 57 -16.38 -0.11 -10.30
C ALA A 57 -16.97 -1.54 -10.30
N MET A 58 -18.14 -1.74 -10.91
CA MET A 58 -18.78 -3.06 -11.01
C MET A 58 -17.91 -4.08 -11.77
N ILE A 59 -17.29 -3.66 -12.88
CA ILE A 59 -16.38 -4.57 -13.62
C ILE A 59 -15.17 -4.93 -12.75
N ALA A 60 -14.60 -3.95 -12.07
CA ALA A 60 -13.46 -4.17 -11.19
C ALA A 60 -13.81 -5.12 -10.02
N GLU A 61 -15.00 -4.98 -9.43
CA GLU A 61 -15.52 -5.86 -8.38
C GLU A 61 -15.74 -7.29 -8.89
N ASN A 62 -16.34 -7.46 -10.06
CA ASN A 62 -16.50 -8.80 -10.65
C ASN A 62 -15.14 -9.49 -10.90
N LEU A 63 -14.16 -8.75 -11.44
CA LEU A 63 -12.81 -9.27 -11.66
C LEU A 63 -12.10 -9.64 -10.35
N LEU A 64 -12.34 -8.87 -9.28
CA LEU A 64 -11.83 -9.17 -7.94
C LEU A 64 -12.44 -10.48 -7.42
N GLU A 65 -13.75 -10.67 -7.55
CA GLU A 65 -14.45 -11.91 -7.14
C GLU A 65 -13.98 -13.14 -7.93
N GLU A 66 -13.62 -12.95 -9.20
CA GLU A 66 -13.01 -13.98 -10.05
C GLU A 66 -11.52 -14.26 -9.70
N GLY A 67 -10.94 -13.52 -8.75
CA GLY A 67 -9.52 -13.66 -8.36
C GLY A 67 -8.53 -13.09 -9.37
N LYS A 68 -8.98 -12.28 -10.34
CA LYS A 68 -8.14 -11.68 -11.39
C LYS A 68 -7.47 -10.39 -10.92
N TYR A 69 -6.72 -10.48 -9.82
CA TYR A 69 -6.13 -9.32 -9.13
C TYR A 69 -5.28 -8.45 -10.05
N GLN A 70 -4.37 -9.04 -10.83
CA GLN A 70 -3.51 -8.29 -11.76
C GLN A 70 -4.33 -7.47 -12.77
N GLU A 71 -5.41 -8.04 -13.31
CA GLU A 71 -6.27 -7.34 -14.27
C GLU A 71 -7.00 -6.16 -13.61
N VAL A 72 -7.42 -6.32 -12.34
CA VAL A 72 -8.00 -5.22 -11.54
C VAL A 72 -6.98 -4.11 -11.34
N LEU A 73 -5.75 -4.45 -10.95
CA LEU A 73 -4.68 -3.48 -10.68
C LEU A 73 -4.26 -2.71 -11.93
N GLU A 74 -4.16 -3.38 -13.07
CA GLU A 74 -3.75 -2.75 -14.33
C GLU A 74 -4.85 -1.88 -14.95
N LYS A 75 -6.08 -2.39 -15.01
CA LYS A 75 -7.18 -1.73 -15.74
C LYS A 75 -8.01 -0.80 -14.87
N TYR A 76 -8.01 -1.02 -13.55
CA TYR A 76 -8.87 -0.32 -12.59
C TYR A 76 -8.13 0.17 -11.33
N PRO A 77 -6.93 0.76 -11.44
CA PRO A 77 -6.04 1.05 -10.29
C PRO A 77 -6.65 1.98 -9.23
N ASN A 78 -7.62 2.82 -9.60
CA ASN A 78 -8.25 3.81 -8.71
C ASN A 78 -9.64 3.37 -8.22
N THR A 79 -9.87 2.06 -8.10
CA THR A 79 -11.12 1.50 -7.58
C THR A 79 -10.92 0.88 -6.21
N ARG A 80 -12.00 0.75 -5.44
CA ARG A 80 -11.99 -0.03 -4.20
C ARG A 80 -11.51 -1.46 -4.46
N ALA A 81 -11.90 -2.05 -5.58
CA ALA A 81 -11.46 -3.38 -5.97
C ALA A 81 -9.94 -3.48 -6.15
N ALA A 82 -9.28 -2.46 -6.70
CA ALA A 82 -7.81 -2.47 -6.79
C ALA A 82 -7.14 -2.42 -5.42
N PHE A 83 -7.67 -1.65 -4.47
CA PHE A 83 -7.19 -1.68 -3.10
C PHE A 83 -7.30 -3.08 -2.48
N LEU A 84 -8.45 -3.73 -2.63
CA LEU A 84 -8.66 -5.09 -2.12
C LEU A 84 -7.79 -6.13 -2.87
N ALA A 85 -7.60 -5.97 -4.17
CA ALA A 85 -6.74 -6.84 -4.98
C ALA A 85 -5.28 -6.77 -4.51
N HIS A 86 -4.78 -5.58 -4.14
CA HIS A 86 -3.47 -5.44 -3.52
C HIS A 86 -3.37 -6.19 -2.19
N GLU A 87 -4.40 -6.10 -1.32
CA GLU A 87 -4.40 -6.84 -0.06
C GLU A 87 -4.40 -8.35 -0.27
N GLU A 88 -5.20 -8.87 -1.20
CA GLU A 88 -5.26 -10.30 -1.51
C GLU A 88 -3.97 -10.81 -2.19
N GLU A 89 -3.35 -10.04 -3.10
CA GLU A 89 -2.05 -10.40 -3.67
C GLU A 89 -0.98 -10.48 -2.59
N ALA A 90 -0.92 -9.49 -1.68
CA ALA A 90 0.01 -9.51 -0.56
C ALA A 90 -0.19 -10.74 0.34
N LYS A 91 -1.44 -11.08 0.67
CA LYS A 91 -1.78 -12.29 1.44
C LYS A 91 -1.33 -13.57 0.74
N ASN A 92 -1.57 -13.68 -0.57
CA ASN A 92 -1.19 -14.86 -1.34
C ASN A 92 0.33 -15.04 -1.36
N LEU A 93 1.09 -13.99 -1.68
CA LEU A 93 2.55 -14.03 -1.64
C LEU A 93 3.08 -14.37 -0.24
N PHE A 94 2.45 -13.81 0.81
CA PHE A 94 2.82 -14.11 2.18
C PHE A 94 2.58 -15.59 2.53
N ASN A 95 1.43 -16.15 2.16
CA ASN A 95 1.09 -17.55 2.37
C ASN A 95 2.01 -18.50 1.58
N GLU A 96 2.47 -18.07 0.41
CA GLU A 96 3.50 -18.77 -0.39
C GLU A 96 4.92 -18.60 0.18
N LYS A 97 5.09 -17.88 1.30
CA LYS A 97 6.38 -17.56 1.95
C LYS A 97 7.32 -16.73 1.07
N LYS A 98 6.78 -16.01 0.08
CA LYS A 98 7.52 -15.06 -0.77
C LYS A 98 7.68 -13.71 -0.06
N TYR A 99 8.26 -13.75 1.14
CA TYR A 99 8.34 -12.61 2.05
C TYR A 99 9.05 -11.40 1.45
N ARG A 100 10.12 -11.60 0.67
CA ARG A 100 10.82 -10.51 -0.02
C ARG A 100 9.91 -9.80 -1.03
N GLU A 101 9.14 -10.55 -1.81
CA GLU A 101 8.21 -9.95 -2.77
C GLU A 101 7.09 -9.17 -2.07
N VAL A 102 6.62 -9.62 -0.90
CA VAL A 102 5.65 -8.87 -0.08
C VAL A 102 6.23 -7.53 0.35
N ILE A 103 7.47 -7.51 0.83
CA ILE A 103 8.16 -6.28 1.27
C ILE A 103 8.35 -5.32 0.10
N ASP A 104 8.82 -5.83 -1.05
CA ASP A 104 9.14 -5.00 -2.22
C ASP A 104 7.88 -4.40 -2.87
N LYS A 105 6.83 -5.20 -3.01
CA LYS A 105 5.59 -4.77 -3.67
C LYS A 105 4.62 -4.02 -2.74
N PHE A 106 4.62 -4.36 -1.45
CA PHE A 106 3.66 -3.86 -0.47
C PHE A 106 4.34 -3.30 0.80
N PRO A 107 5.30 -2.38 0.68
CA PRO A 107 6.18 -1.97 1.78
C PRO A 107 5.43 -1.33 2.96
N ASN A 108 4.23 -0.78 2.73
CA ASN A 108 3.41 -0.14 3.75
C ASN A 108 2.35 -1.08 4.35
N SER A 109 2.31 -2.35 3.95
CA SER A 109 1.35 -3.32 4.46
C SER A 109 1.79 -3.91 5.80
N GLN A 110 0.82 -4.30 6.64
CA GLN A 110 1.10 -5.05 7.87
C GLN A 110 1.84 -6.36 7.56
N LEU A 111 1.52 -6.99 6.42
CA LEU A 111 2.18 -8.22 5.97
C LEU A 111 3.65 -8.02 5.61
N ALA A 112 4.05 -6.85 5.09
CA ALA A 112 5.45 -6.52 4.89
C ALA A 112 6.19 -6.42 6.23
N THR A 113 5.57 -5.80 7.23
CA THR A 113 6.13 -5.75 8.59
C THR A 113 6.30 -7.16 9.18
N ASP A 114 5.31 -8.04 9.00
CA ASP A 114 5.41 -9.43 9.44
C ASP A 114 6.47 -10.23 8.66
N ALA A 115 6.57 -9.99 7.35
CA ALA A 115 7.56 -10.61 6.48
C ALA A 115 8.99 -10.22 6.88
N GLU A 116 9.24 -8.94 7.15
CA GLU A 116 10.53 -8.45 7.66
C GLU A 116 10.87 -9.12 8.99
N ARG A 117 9.90 -9.22 9.90
CA ARG A 117 10.10 -9.90 11.19
C ARG A 117 10.49 -11.36 11.01
N ILE A 118 9.81 -12.09 10.13
CA ILE A 118 10.11 -13.51 9.86
C ILE A 118 11.53 -13.66 9.26
N LEU A 119 11.89 -12.83 8.29
CA LEU A 119 13.22 -12.88 7.67
C LEU A 119 14.32 -12.49 8.67
N ALA A 120 14.05 -11.54 9.56
CA ALA A 120 14.97 -11.16 10.63
C ALA A 120 15.14 -12.30 11.65
N GLU A 121 14.06 -12.98 12.03
CA GLU A 121 14.08 -14.16 12.90
C GLU A 121 14.87 -15.32 12.27
N ASP A 122 14.71 -15.57 10.97
CA ASP A 122 15.47 -16.60 10.26
C ASP A 122 16.98 -16.33 10.29
N LEU A 123 17.41 -15.11 9.96
CA LEU A 123 18.82 -14.70 10.04
C LEU A 123 19.36 -14.82 11.47
N TYR A 124 18.55 -14.50 12.48
CA TYR A 124 18.93 -14.65 13.87
C TYR A 124 19.15 -16.13 14.24
N ASN A 125 18.26 -17.01 13.81
CA ASN A 125 18.31 -18.43 14.10
C ASN A 125 19.47 -19.17 13.41
N GLN A 126 19.99 -18.62 12.30
CA GLN A 126 21.22 -19.10 11.67
C GLN A 126 22.48 -18.83 12.53
N GLY A 127 22.37 -17.96 13.53
CA GLY A 127 23.39 -17.76 14.56
C GLY A 127 24.35 -16.61 14.29
N PRO A 128 25.45 -16.52 15.07
CA PRO A 128 26.29 -15.33 15.13
C PRO A 128 26.93 -14.90 13.80
N THR A 129 27.14 -15.84 12.88
CA THR A 129 27.70 -15.56 11.54
C THR A 129 26.78 -14.71 10.68
N MET A 130 25.47 -14.72 10.95
CA MET A 130 24.46 -13.95 10.20
C MET A 130 24.05 -12.65 10.90
N PHE A 131 24.58 -12.36 12.08
CA PHE A 131 24.22 -11.17 12.85
C PHE A 131 24.58 -9.86 12.13
N ASP A 132 25.67 -9.83 11.36
CA ASP A 132 26.02 -8.66 10.55
C ASP A 132 25.00 -8.41 9.45
N SER A 133 24.59 -9.47 8.73
CA SER A 133 23.54 -9.39 7.70
C SER A 133 22.20 -8.98 8.31
N LEU A 134 21.84 -9.52 9.47
CA LEU A 134 20.63 -9.17 10.22
C LEU A 134 20.60 -7.68 10.57
N VAL A 135 21.67 -7.17 11.18
CA VAL A 135 21.74 -5.76 11.58
C VAL A 135 21.81 -4.84 10.37
N ALA A 136 22.50 -5.24 9.30
CA ALA A 136 22.57 -4.44 8.08
C ALA A 136 21.23 -4.35 7.35
N THR A 137 20.46 -5.44 7.31
CA THR A 137 19.21 -5.52 6.53
C THR A 137 18.00 -5.13 7.36
N TYR A 138 17.93 -5.56 8.62
CA TYR A 138 16.79 -5.35 9.51
C TYR A 138 17.20 -4.74 10.86
N PRO A 139 17.89 -3.58 10.89
CA PRO A 139 18.42 -2.97 12.11
C PRO A 139 17.34 -2.69 13.16
N ASN A 140 16.13 -2.39 12.71
CA ASN A 140 15.01 -2.00 13.58
C ASN A 140 14.09 -3.16 13.98
N SER A 141 14.31 -4.37 13.44
CA SER A 141 13.58 -5.57 13.84
C SER A 141 13.86 -5.90 15.31
N PRO A 142 12.95 -6.62 16.01
CA PRO A 142 13.20 -7.03 17.39
C PRO A 142 14.55 -7.74 17.58
N LYS A 143 14.89 -8.65 16.66
CA LYS A 143 16.15 -9.40 16.70
C LYS A 143 17.37 -8.57 16.30
N GLY A 144 17.24 -7.66 15.34
CA GLY A 144 18.31 -6.71 15.01
C GLY A 144 18.64 -5.78 16.18
N LYS A 145 17.62 -5.29 16.89
CA LYS A 145 17.79 -4.49 18.12
C LYS A 145 18.44 -5.30 19.24
N GLU A 146 18.01 -6.54 19.46
CA GLU A 146 18.60 -7.45 20.46
C GLU A 146 20.11 -7.66 20.23
N VAL A 147 20.50 -7.97 18.99
CA VAL A 147 21.91 -8.13 18.61
C VAL A 147 22.70 -6.84 18.80
N ASN A 148 22.14 -5.70 18.38
CA ASN A 148 22.79 -4.40 18.57
C ASN A 148 22.95 -4.01 20.05
N GLU A 149 21.96 -4.29 20.88
CA GLU A 149 22.02 -4.03 22.32
C GLU A 149 23.11 -4.87 22.99
N ALA A 150 23.21 -6.16 22.64
CA ALA A 150 24.23 -7.06 23.14
C ALA A 150 25.65 -6.57 22.76
N ARG A 151 25.86 -6.22 21.48
CA ARG A 151 27.13 -5.68 20.97
C ARG A 151 27.50 -4.36 21.65
N ALA A 152 26.52 -3.48 21.86
CA ALA A 152 26.75 -2.20 22.51
C ALA A 152 27.12 -2.37 24.00
N THR A 153 26.48 -3.32 24.69
CA THR A 153 26.79 -3.67 26.08
C THR A 153 28.20 -4.23 26.21
N GLU A 154 28.58 -5.16 25.35
CA GLU A 154 29.94 -5.72 25.34
C GLU A 154 31.00 -4.63 25.10
N ALA A 155 30.77 -3.76 24.10
CA ALA A 155 31.66 -2.65 23.79
C ALA A 155 31.81 -1.70 24.99
N LEU A 156 30.72 -1.42 25.70
CA LEU A 156 30.73 -0.56 26.88
C LEU A 156 31.51 -1.18 28.05
N GLU A 157 31.32 -2.47 28.32
CA GLU A 157 32.07 -3.17 29.37
C GLU A 157 33.57 -3.23 29.05
N ALA A 158 33.94 -3.39 27.78
CA ALA A 158 35.32 -3.25 27.34
C ALA A 158 35.85 -1.82 27.57
N ALA A 159 35.07 -0.80 27.19
CA ALA A 159 35.45 0.61 27.36
C ALA A 159 35.62 1.00 28.84
N LYS A 160 34.83 0.44 29.76
CA LYS A 160 34.94 0.69 31.21
C LYS A 160 36.31 0.29 31.77
N LYS A 161 36.94 -0.75 31.21
CA LYS A 161 38.26 -1.26 31.60
C LYS A 161 39.42 -0.40 31.08
N LEU A 162 39.18 0.40 30.05
CA LEU A 162 40.18 1.29 29.46
C LEU A 162 40.41 2.55 30.33
N ARG A 163 41.48 3.28 30.02
CA ARG A 163 41.86 4.55 30.68
C ARG A 163 42.36 5.56 29.65
N GLY A 164 42.36 6.83 30.02
CA GLY A 164 42.88 7.92 29.20
C GLY A 164 42.20 8.00 27.82
N GLU A 165 43.00 8.33 26.80
CA GLU A 165 42.54 8.51 25.41
C GLU A 165 41.82 7.27 24.87
N LYS A 166 42.34 6.07 25.13
CA LYS A 166 41.70 4.82 24.66
C LYS A 166 40.27 4.65 25.18
N LYS A 167 40.00 5.10 26.42
CA LYS A 167 38.63 5.08 26.96
C LYS A 167 37.73 6.09 26.23
N VAL A 168 38.25 7.28 25.98
CA VAL A 168 37.53 8.35 25.26
C VAL A 168 37.15 7.88 23.85
N GLU A 169 38.10 7.31 23.12
CA GLU A 169 37.88 6.77 21.77
C GLU A 169 36.82 5.67 21.76
N ALA A 170 36.91 4.71 22.68
CA ALA A 170 35.94 3.61 22.77
C ALA A 170 34.52 4.12 23.07
N LEU A 171 34.38 5.07 24.01
CA LEU A 171 33.07 5.64 24.34
C LEU A 171 32.50 6.47 23.17
N GLN A 172 33.34 7.19 22.42
CA GLN A 172 32.91 7.90 21.20
C GLN A 172 32.46 6.93 20.11
N ASP A 173 33.16 5.81 19.92
CA ASP A 173 32.79 4.78 18.96
C ASP A 173 31.42 4.18 19.30
N ILE A 174 31.17 3.88 20.58
CA ILE A 174 29.86 3.41 21.06
C ILE A 174 28.77 4.45 20.77
N MET A 175 29.02 5.71 21.11
CA MET A 175 28.06 6.79 20.88
C MET A 175 27.73 7.00 19.40
N ARG A 176 28.69 6.72 18.50
CA ARG A 176 28.50 6.83 17.06
C ARG A 176 27.72 5.64 16.48
N LYS A 177 28.03 4.42 16.93
CA LYS A 177 27.50 3.19 16.33
C LYS A 177 26.16 2.73 16.92
N TYR A 178 25.93 2.96 18.21
CA TYR A 178 24.84 2.34 18.96
C TYR A 178 23.82 3.37 19.47
N THR A 179 23.46 4.34 18.65
CA THR A 179 22.64 5.52 19.05
C THR A 179 21.28 5.20 19.69
N GLN A 180 20.74 4.01 19.45
CA GLN A 180 19.44 3.57 19.96
C GLN A 180 19.52 2.59 21.15
N THR A 181 20.69 2.42 21.77
CA THR A 181 20.88 1.43 22.86
C THR A 181 20.94 2.06 24.25
N ALA A 182 20.81 1.26 25.30
CA ALA A 182 21.08 1.73 26.66
C ALA A 182 22.56 2.11 26.84
N ALA A 183 23.46 1.36 26.21
CA ALA A 183 24.89 1.60 26.24
C ALA A 183 25.28 2.98 25.69
N TYR A 184 24.57 3.53 24.70
CA TYR A 184 24.77 4.91 24.24
C TYR A 184 24.59 5.92 25.38
N ARG A 185 23.49 5.80 26.13
CA ARG A 185 23.16 6.74 27.22
C ARG A 185 24.21 6.69 28.32
N GLU A 186 24.64 5.48 28.67
CA GLU A 186 25.69 5.30 29.67
C GLU A 186 27.05 5.79 29.18
N ALA A 187 27.41 5.51 27.92
CA ALA A 187 28.65 6.00 27.33
C ALA A 187 28.72 7.53 27.30
N ALA A 188 27.60 8.20 26.98
CA ALA A 188 27.49 9.65 27.01
C ALA A 188 27.69 10.23 28.42
N ASN A 189 27.19 9.56 29.45
CA ASN A 189 27.40 9.95 30.85
C ASN A 189 28.86 9.77 31.26
N LEU A 190 29.47 8.62 30.98
CA LEU A 190 30.89 8.36 31.28
C LEU A 190 31.82 9.34 30.56
N MET A 191 31.51 9.72 29.32
CA MET A 191 32.25 10.72 28.56
C MET A 191 32.24 12.10 29.23
N ARG A 192 31.11 12.49 29.83
CA ARG A 192 31.00 13.75 30.57
C ARG A 192 31.89 13.75 31.80
N ASP A 193 32.00 12.62 32.49
CA ASP A 193 32.84 12.51 33.69
C ASP A 193 34.33 12.50 33.36
N VAL A 194 34.73 11.89 32.24
CA VAL A 194 36.12 11.93 31.78
C VAL A 194 36.55 13.34 31.41
N ARG A 195 35.67 14.16 30.81
CA ARG A 195 35.98 15.56 30.45
C ARG A 195 36.09 16.53 31.62
N LYS A 196 35.61 16.14 32.81
CA LYS A 196 35.66 16.97 34.03
C LYS A 196 36.94 16.76 34.85
N LYS A 197 37.75 15.76 34.51
CA LYS A 197 39.03 15.43 35.16
C LYS A 197 40.18 15.96 34.33
#